data_AF-A0A355SF72-F1
#
_entry.id   AF-A0A355SF72-F1
#
_cell.length_a   1.000
_cell.length_b   1.000
_cell.length_c   1.000
_cell.angle_alpha   90.00
_cell.angle_beta   90.00
_cell.angle_gamma   90.00
#
_symmetry.space_group_name_H-M   'P 1'
#
loop_
_entity.id
_entity.type
_entity.pdbx_description
1 polymer ?
#
loop_
_entity_poly.entity_id
_entity_poly.type
_entity_poly.pdbx_seq_one_letter_code
_entity_poly.pdbx_strand_id
1 'polypeptide(L)'
;MKSVLFVCTGNTCRSVMAEAIMKKIIAEKNMDDKIQASSAGIFVVPNDRASFQAVEVMGEYGINNIKGQKARQINFSILNDA
;
A
#
# COMPACT_ATOMS: atom_id res chain seq x y z
N MET A 1 -13.32 -10.23 8.90
CA MET A 1 -12.51 -9.13 8.38
C MET A 1 -12.19 -9.42 6.92
N LYS A 2 -12.47 -8.50 5.99
CA LYS A 2 -12.12 -8.63 4.57
C LYS A 2 -10.74 -8.03 4.34
N SER A 3 -9.91 -8.69 3.55
CA SER A 3 -8.57 -8.21 3.22
C SER A 3 -8.53 -7.81 1.74
N VAL A 4 -7.82 -6.72 1.46
CA VAL A 4 -7.65 -6.18 0.11
C VAL A 4 -6.16 -6.02 -0.14
N LEU A 5 -5.65 -6.73 -1.14
CA LEU A 5 -4.27 -6.63 -1.59
C LEU A 5 -4.18 -5.86 -2.91
N PHE A 6 -3.56 -4.69 -2.88
CA PHE A 6 -3.23 -3.94 -4.11
C PHE A 6 -1.90 -4.43 -4.67
N VAL A 7 -1.89 -4.82 -5.94
CA VAL A 7 -0.70 -5.32 -6.62
C VAL A 7 -0.32 -4.39 -7.77
N CYS A 8 0.96 -4.02 -7.86
CA CYS A 8 1.52 -3.40 -9.07
C CYS A 8 2.87 -4.04 -9.43
N THR A 9 3.65 -3.43 -10.31
CA THR A 9 4.97 -3.98 -10.71
C THR A 9 5.98 -3.89 -9.57
N GLY A 10 6.42 -2.67 -9.22
CA GLY A 10 7.53 -2.45 -8.28
C GLY A 10 7.15 -2.24 -6.82
N ASN A 11 5.86 -2.13 -6.49
CA ASN A 11 5.39 -1.77 -5.14
C ASN A 11 6.02 -0.46 -4.60
N THR A 12 6.18 0.54 -5.48
CA THR A 12 6.78 1.83 -5.13
C THR A 12 5.89 3.03 -5.44
N CYS A 13 5.02 2.94 -6.44
CA CYS A 13 4.10 4.03 -6.81
C CYS A 13 2.64 3.62 -6.55
N ARG A 14 2.02 2.96 -7.53
CA ARG A 14 0.56 2.77 -7.62
C ARG A 14 -0.03 2.01 -6.43
N SER A 15 0.50 0.83 -6.11
CA SER A 15 -0.09 -0.03 -5.08
C SER A 15 0.10 0.53 -3.66
N VAL A 16 1.24 1.19 -3.39
CA VAL A 16 1.52 1.83 -2.09
C VAL A 16 0.58 3.01 -1.87
N MET A 17 0.37 3.83 -2.91
CA MET A 17 -0.62 4.92 -2.86
C MET A 17 -2.02 4.37 -2.63
N ALA A 18 -2.44 3.35 -3.39
CA ALA A 18 -3.76 2.74 -3.25
C ALA A 18 -4.01 2.16 -1.84
N GLU A 19 -3.03 1.48 -1.26
CA GLU A 19 -3.10 1.00 0.13
C GLU A 19 -3.34 2.15 1.10
N ALA A 20 -2.57 3.24 1.00
CA ALA A 20 -2.67 4.36 1.92
C ALA A 20 -3.99 5.16 1.76
N ILE A 21 -4.46 5.34 0.52
CA ILE A 21 -5.78 5.92 0.24
C ILE A 21 -6.89 5.05 0.85
N MET A 22 -6.84 3.73 0.62
CA MET A 22 -7.83 2.81 1.17
C MET A 22 -7.83 2.82 2.70
N LYS A 23 -6.65 2.83 3.33
CA LYS A 23 -6.52 2.95 4.79
C LYS A 23 -7.14 4.25 5.33
N LYS A 24 -6.93 5.38 4.65
CA LYS A 24 -7.57 6.66 5.02
C LYS A 24 -9.09 6.56 4.93
N ILE A 25 -9.63 6.01 3.84
CA ILE A 25 -11.07 5.82 3.65
C ILE A 25 -11.68 4.88 4.70
N ILE A 26 -10.99 3.80 5.05
CA ILE A 26 -11.41 2.85 6.09
C ILE A 26 -11.54 3.56 7.44
N ALA A 27 -10.54 4.34 7.83
CA ALA A 27 -10.54 5.09 9.07
C ALA A 27 -11.64 6.17 9.09
N GLU A 28 -11.78 6.95 8.01
CA GLU A 28 -12.83 7.98 7.89
C GLU A 28 -14.25 7.40 7.99
N LYS A 29 -14.43 6.15 7.59
CA LYS A 29 -15.71 5.43 7.65
C LYS A 29 -15.86 4.56 8.91
N ASN A 30 -14.89 4.56 9.82
CA ASN A 30 -14.86 3.69 11.01
C ASN A 30 -15.08 2.20 10.65
N MET A 31 -14.32 1.70 9.67
CA MET A 31 -14.43 0.32 9.15
C MET A 31 -13.21 -0.55 9.48
N ASP A 32 -12.37 -0.11 10.41
CA ASP A 32 -11.11 -0.78 10.76
C ASP A 32 -11.32 -2.20 11.33
N ASP A 33 -12.51 -2.49 11.87
CA ASP A 33 -12.94 -3.81 12.35
C ASP A 33 -13.41 -4.75 11.22
N LYS A 34 -13.64 -4.20 10.02
CA LYS A 34 -14.28 -4.91 8.91
C LYS A 34 -13.36 -5.11 7.72
N ILE A 35 -12.50 -4.14 7.40
CA ILE A 35 -11.68 -4.14 6.19
C ILE A 35 -10.24 -3.78 6.55
N GLN A 36 -9.30 -4.53 5.99
CA GLN A 36 -7.88 -4.20 5.99
C GLN A 36 -7.36 -4.08 4.56
N ALA A 37 -6.34 -3.25 4.37
CA ALA A 37 -5.68 -3.05 3.09
C ALA A 37 -4.17 -3.25 3.21
N SER A 38 -3.57 -3.88 2.21
CA SER A 38 -2.13 -4.05 2.07
C SER A 38 -1.72 -3.95 0.60
N SER A 39 -0.41 -3.89 0.33
CA SER A 39 0.11 -3.90 -1.03
C SER A 39 1.32 -4.82 -1.23
N ALA A 40 1.55 -5.18 -2.49
CA ALA A 40 2.73 -5.93 -2.93
C ALA A 40 3.08 -5.61 -4.40
N GLY A 41 4.21 -6.13 -4.86
CA GLY A 41 4.74 -5.97 -6.21
C GLY A 41 5.04 -7.32 -6.86
N ILE A 42 4.79 -7.46 -8.15
CA ILE A 42 5.16 -8.66 -8.90
C ILE A 42 6.66 -8.72 -9.26
N PHE A 43 7.36 -7.59 -9.22
CA PHE A 43 8.78 -7.50 -9.52
C PHE A 43 9.40 -6.33 -8.78
N VAL A 44 9.91 -6.60 -7.58
CA VAL A 44 10.44 -5.59 -6.65
C VAL A 44 11.96 -5.56 -6.70
N VAL A 45 12.52 -4.35 -6.71
CA VAL A 45 13.95 -4.15 -6.47
C VAL A 45 14.21 -4.23 -4.95
N PRO A 46 15.15 -5.06 -4.48
CA PRO A 46 15.46 -5.18 -3.06
C PRO A 46 15.79 -3.82 -2.42
N ASN A 47 15.22 -3.58 -1.22
CA ASN A 47 15.35 -2.35 -0.45
C ASN A 47 14.76 -1.08 -1.08
N ASP A 48 14.07 -1.21 -2.21
CA ASP A 48 13.35 -0.09 -2.80
C ASP A 48 12.18 0.35 -1.92
N ARG A 49 11.76 1.59 -2.11
CA ARG A 49 10.78 2.26 -1.25
C ARG A 49 9.73 2.97 -2.10
N ALA A 50 8.71 3.48 -1.43
CA ALA A 50 7.79 4.43 -2.05
C ALA A 50 8.58 5.51 -2.82
N SER A 51 8.25 5.71 -4.09
CA SER A 51 8.96 6.65 -4.96
C SER A 51 8.80 8.08 -4.44
N PHE A 52 9.77 8.94 -4.73
CA PHE A 52 9.71 10.34 -4.33
C PHE A 52 8.41 11.01 -4.80
N GLN A 53 8.02 10.76 -6.07
CA GLN A 53 6.82 11.33 -6.67
C GLN A 53 5.54 10.82 -5.99
N ALA A 54 5.50 9.54 -5.60
CA ALA A 54 4.37 9.01 -4.83
C ALA A 54 4.26 9.70 -3.47
N VAL A 55 5.39 9.86 -2.76
CA VAL A 55 5.43 10.55 -1.47
C VAL A 55 4.99 12.01 -1.60
N GLU A 56 5.46 12.71 -2.64
CA GLU A 56 5.10 14.11 -2.91
C GLU A 56 3.60 14.27 -3.17
N VAL A 57 3.05 13.55 -4.15
CA VAL A 57 1.61 13.63 -4.49
C VAL A 57 0.74 13.24 -3.31
N MET A 58 1.07 12.17 -2.59
CA MET A 58 0.28 11.75 -1.43
C MET A 58 0.34 12.76 -0.28
N GLY A 59 1.45 13.50 -0.15
CA GLY A 59 1.58 14.63 0.77
C GLY A 59 0.56 15.73 0.50
N GLU A 60 0.26 16.02 -0.77
CA GLU A 60 -0.77 17.00 -1.16
C GLU A 60 -2.18 16.58 -0.68
N TYR A 61 -2.44 15.28 -0.52
CA TYR A 61 -3.68 14.72 0.04
C TYR A 61 -3.63 14.52 1.57
N GLY A 62 -2.58 15.00 2.24
CA GLY A 62 -2.37 14.86 3.68
C GLY A 62 -1.97 13.45 4.12
N ILE A 63 -1.47 12.61 3.20
CA ILE A 63 -1.08 11.22 3.46
C ILE A 63 0.45 11.09 3.44
N ASN A 64 1.06 11.26 4.62
CA ASN A 64 2.52 11.28 4.77
C ASN A 64 3.12 9.92 5.19
N ASN A 65 2.28 8.95 5.56
CA ASN A 65 2.69 7.67 6.14
C ASN A 65 3.21 6.65 5.11
N ILE A 66 3.29 7.01 3.82
CA ILE A 66 3.93 6.17 2.80
C ILE A 66 5.44 6.41 2.71
N LYS A 67 5.94 7.50 3.31
CA LYS A 67 7.37 7.80 3.33
C LYS A 67 8.13 6.67 4.00
N GLY A 68 9.05 6.07 3.25
CA GLY A 68 9.88 4.98 3.75
C GLY A 68 9.23 3.60 3.78
N GLN A 69 7.97 3.45 3.31
CA GLN A 69 7.41 2.12 3.06
C GLN A 69 8.32 1.34 2.12
N LYS A 70 8.68 0.12 2.52
CA LYS A 70 9.54 -0.76 1.76
C LYS A 70 8.71 -1.55 0.77
N ALA A 71 9.20 -1.63 -0.47
CA ALA A 71 8.60 -2.47 -1.49
C ALA A 71 8.63 -3.94 -1.04
N ARG A 72 7.53 -4.66 -1.26
CA ARG A 72 7.35 -6.07 -0.88
C ARG A 72 6.97 -6.91 -2.09
N GLN A 73 7.82 -7.88 -2.42
CA GLN A 73 7.57 -8.87 -3.47
C GLN A 73 6.39 -9.76 -3.06
N ILE A 74 5.44 -9.98 -3.98
CA ILE A 74 4.33 -10.90 -3.77
C ILE A 74 4.83 -12.34 -3.60
N ASN A 75 4.18 -13.10 -2.72
CA ASN A 75 4.45 -14.52 -2.50
C ASN A 75 3.17 -15.23 -2.02
N PHE A 76 3.21 -16.56 -1.93
CA PHE A 76 2.05 -17.37 -1.52
C PHE A 76 1.53 -17.05 -0.12
N SER A 77 2.40 -16.66 0.82
CA SER A 77 1.94 -16.23 2.16
C SER A 77 1.08 -14.97 2.05
N ILE A 78 1.57 -13.95 1.35
CA ILE A 78 0.84 -12.68 1.15
C ILE A 78 -0.49 -12.91 0.42
N LEU A 79 -0.51 -13.82 -0.55
CA LEU A 79 -1.73 -14.17 -1.28
C LEU A 79 -2.76 -14.89 -0.40
N ASN A 80 -2.32 -15.76 0.50
CA ASN A 80 -3.21 -16.48 1.41
C ASN A 80 -3.74 -15.60 2.55
N ASP A 81 -3.03 -14.51 2.87
CA ASP A 81 -3.43 -13.51 3.87
C ASP A 81 -4.40 -12.44 3.30
N ALA A 82 -4.63 -12.45 1.98
CA ALA A 82 -5.52 -11.53 1.26
C ALA A 82 -6.92 -12.14 1.08
#